data_AF-A0A0B6ZV19-F1
#
_entry.id   AF-A0A0B6ZV19-F1
#
_cell.length_a   1.000
_cell.length_b   1.000
_cell.length_c   1.000
_cell.angle_alpha   90.00
_cell.angle_beta   90.00
_cell.angle_gamma   90.00
#
_symmetry.space_group_name_H-M   'P 1'
#
loop_
_entity.id
_entity.type
_entity.pdbx_description
1 polymer ?
#
loop_
_entity_poly.entity_id
_entity_poly.type
_entity_poly.pdbx_seq_one_letter_code
_entity_poly.pdbx_strand_id
1 'polypeptide(L)'
;SEEKMRTLRDYLAISLIRSFKPFFDKSVFEIKETENDDIEETWKRCTYYINKAMGYATGALYVKSTDSEGSVEKMEKLIKFVKNAFKDYLLNKYWMDEATRMKAEEKVDAIIDKISYPSKILNNTFLDSYYESLSITSNDWMSNLISWRRFSLKNMIADLSSVPDRKSSWLRPPVTVNAHYSPTRN
;
A
#
# COMPACT_ATOMS: atom_id res chain seq x y z
N SER A 1 -40.72 -5.42 -2.01
CA SER A 1 -41.26 -6.78 -2.16
C SER A 1 -40.22 -7.79 -1.71
N GLU A 2 -40.66 -8.95 -1.27
CA GLU A 2 -39.81 -10.07 -0.83
C GLU A 2 -38.78 -10.48 -1.90
N GLU A 3 -39.18 -10.44 -3.16
CA GLU A 3 -38.33 -10.70 -4.33
C GLU A 3 -37.10 -9.77 -4.43
N LYS A 4 -37.27 -8.47 -4.12
CA LYS A 4 -36.15 -7.51 -4.09
C LYS A 4 -35.16 -7.84 -2.98
N MET A 5 -35.66 -8.24 -1.81
CA MET A 5 -34.81 -8.64 -0.67
C MET A 5 -34.04 -9.92 -0.96
N ARG A 6 -34.68 -10.90 -1.61
CA ARG A 6 -34.03 -12.12 -2.08
C ARG A 6 -32.93 -11.81 -3.08
N THR A 7 -33.23 -10.99 -4.10
CA THR A 7 -32.25 -10.58 -5.12
C THR A 7 -31.03 -9.92 -4.49
N LEU A 8 -31.23 -9.01 -3.52
CA LEU A 8 -30.13 -8.35 -2.82
C LEU A 8 -29.30 -9.35 -2.01
N ARG A 9 -29.93 -10.28 -1.29
CA ARG A 9 -29.23 -11.31 -0.51
C ARG A 9 -28.38 -12.21 -1.42
N ASP A 10 -28.96 -12.68 -2.52
CA ASP A 10 -28.27 -13.55 -3.47
C ASP A 10 -27.08 -12.81 -4.12
N TYR A 11 -27.26 -11.54 -4.48
CA TYR A 11 -26.17 -10.70 -5.00
C TYR A 11 -25.03 -10.53 -3.98
N LEU A 12 -25.35 -10.23 -2.72
CA LEU A 12 -24.34 -10.06 -1.67
C LEU A 12 -23.60 -11.37 -1.39
N ALA A 13 -24.31 -12.51 -1.35
CA ALA A 13 -23.71 -13.82 -1.15
C ALA A 13 -22.74 -14.16 -2.30
N ILE A 14 -23.17 -14.01 -3.56
CA ILE A 14 -22.33 -14.27 -4.73
C ILE A 14 -21.13 -13.32 -4.76
N SER A 15 -21.31 -12.04 -4.43
CA SER A 15 -20.22 -11.06 -4.37
C SER A 15 -19.19 -11.42 -3.31
N LEU A 16 -19.65 -11.88 -2.13
CA LEU A 16 -18.78 -12.38 -1.09
C LEU A 16 -17.98 -13.60 -1.58
N ILE A 17 -18.64 -14.62 -2.13
CA ILE A 17 -17.98 -15.82 -2.65
C ILE A 17 -16.93 -15.46 -3.71
N ARG A 18 -17.28 -14.59 -4.67
CA ARG A 18 -16.34 -14.11 -5.70
C ARG A 18 -15.13 -13.39 -5.12
N SER A 19 -15.32 -12.61 -4.05
CA SER A 19 -14.21 -11.93 -3.37
C SER A 19 -13.21 -12.90 -2.73
N PHE A 20 -13.64 -14.13 -2.42
CA PHE A 20 -12.77 -15.18 -1.91
C PHE A 20 -12.15 -16.07 -2.98
N LYS A 21 -12.62 -16.00 -4.25
CA LYS A 21 -12.11 -16.80 -5.39
C LYS A 21 -10.57 -16.89 -5.42
N PRO A 22 -9.80 -15.80 -5.26
CA PRO A 22 -8.34 -15.86 -5.35
C PRO A 22 -7.64 -16.71 -4.28
N PHE A 23 -8.33 -17.01 -3.17
CA PHE A 23 -7.77 -17.67 -1.99
C PHE A 23 -8.04 -19.18 -1.93
N PHE A 24 -8.92 -19.69 -2.78
CA PHE A 24 -9.22 -21.12 -2.85
C PHE A 24 -8.39 -21.80 -3.94
N ASP A 25 -8.40 -23.13 -3.90
CA ASP A 25 -7.95 -23.93 -5.03
C ASP A 25 -8.88 -23.71 -6.23
N LYS A 26 -8.31 -23.71 -7.44
CA LYS A 26 -9.07 -23.50 -8.68
C LYS A 26 -10.16 -24.55 -8.86
N SER A 27 -9.95 -25.78 -8.37
CA SER A 27 -10.91 -26.88 -8.44
C SER A 27 -12.20 -26.62 -7.66
N VAL A 28 -12.17 -25.73 -6.65
CA VAL A 28 -13.35 -25.44 -5.80
C VAL A 28 -14.45 -24.72 -6.56
N PHE A 29 -14.12 -23.99 -7.62
CA PHE A 29 -15.10 -23.11 -8.26
C PHE A 29 -15.55 -23.53 -9.66
N GLU A 30 -14.92 -24.50 -10.34
CA GLU A 30 -15.24 -24.89 -11.72
C GLU A 30 -15.48 -23.69 -12.68
N ILE A 31 -14.92 -22.51 -12.37
CA ILE A 31 -15.10 -21.30 -13.16
C ILE A 31 -14.18 -21.43 -14.37
N LYS A 32 -14.77 -21.51 -15.58
CA LYS A 32 -14.04 -21.47 -16.84
C LYS A 32 -12.95 -20.40 -16.79
N GLU A 33 -11.71 -20.83 -16.99
CA GLU A 33 -10.56 -19.94 -17.07
C GLU A 33 -10.86 -18.87 -18.14
N THR A 34 -10.91 -17.61 -17.72
CA THR A 34 -10.78 -16.51 -18.67
C THR A 34 -9.29 -16.39 -19.01
N GLU A 35 -8.95 -16.18 -20.29
CA GLU A 35 -7.61 -16.25 -20.88
C GLU A 35 -6.49 -15.39 -20.22
N ASN A 36 -6.80 -14.62 -19.17
CA ASN A 36 -5.86 -13.76 -18.44
C ASN A 36 -5.56 -14.22 -17.00
N ASP A 37 -5.98 -15.40 -16.56
CA ASP A 37 -5.59 -15.97 -15.25
C ASP A 37 -4.15 -16.55 -15.35
N ASP A 38 -3.16 -15.67 -15.57
CA ASP A 38 -1.74 -16.01 -15.52
C ASP A 38 -1.45 -16.70 -14.18
N ILE A 39 -1.01 -17.96 -14.25
CA ILE A 39 -0.89 -18.85 -13.10
C ILE A 39 0.38 -18.46 -12.33
N GLU A 40 0.26 -17.49 -11.43
CA GLU A 40 1.33 -17.25 -10.46
C GLU A 40 1.54 -18.49 -9.58
N GLU A 41 2.79 -18.96 -9.49
CA GLU A 41 3.19 -20.03 -8.60
C GLU A 41 2.69 -19.78 -7.16
N THR A 42 2.27 -20.84 -6.46
CA THR A 42 1.64 -20.72 -5.12
C THR A 42 2.46 -19.87 -4.15
N TRP A 43 3.80 -20.00 -4.16
CA TRP A 43 4.66 -19.22 -3.28
C TRP A 43 4.65 -17.72 -3.64
N LYS A 44 4.55 -17.34 -4.93
CA LYS A 44 4.44 -15.94 -5.36
C LYS A 44 3.14 -15.33 -4.84
N ARG A 45 2.04 -16.07 -4.99
CA ARG A 45 0.72 -15.69 -4.44
C ARG A 45 0.76 -15.54 -2.92
N CYS A 46 1.38 -16.48 -2.21
CA CYS A 46 1.54 -16.41 -0.75
C CYS A 46 2.35 -15.17 -0.34
N THR A 47 3.51 -14.94 -0.96
CA THR A 47 4.36 -13.77 -0.68
C THR A 47 3.62 -12.45 -0.98
N TYR A 48 2.86 -12.40 -2.09
CA TYR A 48 2.02 -11.25 -2.41
C TYR A 48 1.00 -10.96 -1.31
N TYR A 49 0.26 -11.97 -0.84
CA TYR A 49 -0.74 -11.76 0.21
C TYR A 49 -0.12 -11.43 1.58
N ILE A 50 1.02 -12.02 1.93
CA ILE A 50 1.73 -11.67 3.15
C ILE A 50 2.22 -10.21 3.08
N ASN A 51 2.72 -9.73 1.94
CA ASN A 51 3.08 -8.32 1.77
C ASN A 51 1.87 -7.38 1.85
N LYS A 52 0.69 -7.83 1.38
CA LYS A 52 -0.57 -7.07 1.54
C LYS A 52 -1.05 -7.03 2.99
N ALA A 53 -0.90 -8.13 3.73
CA ALA A 53 -1.37 -8.24 5.11
C ALA A 53 -0.41 -7.60 6.12
N MET A 54 0.88 -7.86 5.92
CA MET A 54 1.96 -7.55 6.85
C MET A 54 3.08 -6.77 6.14
N GLY A 55 2.69 -5.75 5.38
CA GLY A 55 3.61 -4.96 4.54
C GLY A 55 4.78 -4.31 5.28
N TYR A 56 4.58 -3.86 6.53
CA TYR A 56 5.69 -3.29 7.31
C TYR A 56 6.64 -4.38 7.83
N ALA A 57 6.13 -5.55 8.25
CA ALA A 57 6.97 -6.65 8.68
C ALA A 57 7.79 -7.24 7.51
N THR A 58 7.14 -7.49 6.37
CA THR A 58 7.82 -7.95 5.15
C THR A 58 8.81 -6.91 4.62
N GLY A 59 8.46 -5.62 4.69
CA GLY A 59 9.38 -4.52 4.40
C GLY A 59 10.62 -4.54 5.31
N ALA A 60 10.44 -4.74 6.61
CA ALA A 60 11.55 -4.83 7.54
C ALA A 60 12.48 -6.02 7.24
N LEU A 61 11.91 -7.18 6.88
CA LEU A 61 12.68 -8.35 6.45
C LEU A 61 13.47 -8.06 5.17
N TYR A 62 12.82 -7.48 4.16
CA TYR A 62 13.44 -7.14 2.88
C TYR A 62 14.60 -6.15 3.03
N VAL A 63 14.41 -5.11 3.86
CA VAL A 63 15.45 -4.12 4.14
C VAL A 63 16.63 -4.75 4.87
N LYS A 64 16.38 -5.63 5.85
CA LYS A 64 17.45 -6.34 6.57
C LYS A 64 18.22 -7.32 5.68
N SER A 65 17.57 -7.91 4.68
CA SER A 65 18.22 -8.87 3.77
C SER A 65 18.95 -8.24 2.59
N THR A 66 18.62 -6.99 2.27
CA THR A 66 19.19 -6.30 1.10
C THR A 66 20.32 -5.38 1.56
N ASP A 67 21.52 -5.61 1.04
CA ASP A 67 22.63 -4.68 1.23
C ASP A 67 22.38 -3.43 0.38
N SER A 68 21.98 -2.35 1.05
CA SER A 68 21.61 -1.08 0.42
C SER A 68 22.49 0.08 0.89
N GLU A 69 23.71 -0.18 1.38
CA GLU A 69 24.61 0.86 1.88
C GLU A 69 24.73 2.03 0.89
N GLY A 70 24.41 3.24 1.35
CA GLY A 70 24.51 4.46 0.56
C GLY A 70 23.39 4.67 -0.48
N SER A 71 22.45 3.74 -0.67
CA SER A 71 21.41 3.85 -1.71
C SER A 71 20.35 4.89 -1.37
N VAL A 72 19.96 4.98 -0.09
CA VAL A 72 19.00 5.98 0.39
C VAL A 72 19.59 7.38 0.23
N GLU A 73 20.84 7.58 0.64
CA GLU A 73 21.55 8.85 0.59
C GLU A 73 21.79 9.31 -0.87
N LYS A 74 22.09 8.38 -1.77
CA LYS A 74 22.17 8.68 -3.22
C LYS A 74 20.82 9.13 -3.76
N MET A 75 19.73 8.47 -3.36
CA MET A 75 18.37 8.82 -3.80
C MET A 75 17.91 10.17 -3.24
N GLU A 76 18.24 10.48 -1.98
CA GLU A 76 17.98 11.79 -1.37
C GLU A 76 18.66 12.92 -2.17
N LYS A 77 19.93 12.73 -2.53
CA LYS A 77 20.67 13.69 -3.36
C LYS A 77 20.04 13.87 -4.74
N LEU A 78 19.64 12.76 -5.37
CA LEU A 78 18.99 12.80 -6.69
C LEU A 78 17.65 13.53 -6.63
N ILE A 79 16.79 13.23 -5.65
CA ILE A 79 15.49 13.90 -5.50
C ILE A 79 15.68 15.40 -5.26
N LYS A 80 16.64 15.78 -4.40
CA LYS A 80 16.98 17.19 -4.17
C LYS A 80 17.41 17.89 -5.47
N PHE A 81 18.26 17.23 -6.26
CA PHE A 81 18.69 17.77 -7.55
C PHE A 81 17.51 17.95 -8.52
N VAL A 82 16.65 16.94 -8.65
CA VAL A 82 15.46 17.01 -9.52
C VAL A 82 14.50 18.11 -9.08
N LYS A 83 14.24 18.27 -7.78
CA LYS A 83 13.41 19.36 -7.25
C LYS A 83 13.97 20.72 -7.61
N ASN A 84 15.27 20.94 -7.41
CA ASN A 84 15.91 22.21 -7.75
C ASN A 84 15.82 22.51 -9.24
N ALA A 85 16.15 21.54 -10.10
CA ALA A 85 16.04 21.70 -11.55
C ALA A 85 14.59 22.00 -11.98
N PHE A 86 13.60 21.39 -11.33
CA PHE A 86 12.19 21.67 -11.60
C PHE A 86 11.77 23.08 -11.16
N LYS A 87 12.28 23.58 -10.03
CA LYS A 87 12.08 24.98 -9.62
C LYS A 87 12.66 25.96 -10.63
N ASP A 88 13.92 25.76 -11.03
CA ASP A 88 14.57 26.58 -12.05
C ASP A 88 13.79 26.57 -13.37
N TYR A 89 13.26 25.41 -13.75
CA TYR A 89 12.42 25.26 -14.93
C TYR A 89 11.12 26.05 -14.82
N LEU A 90 10.44 26.03 -13.66
CA LEU A 90 9.19 26.75 -13.42
C LEU A 90 9.37 28.27 -13.44
N LEU A 91 10.46 28.77 -12.85
CA LEU A 91 10.76 30.20 -12.78
C LEU A 91 10.95 30.83 -14.18
N ASN A 92 11.38 30.04 -15.15
CA ASN A 92 11.65 30.49 -16.53
C ASN A 92 10.47 30.31 -17.50
N LYS A 93 9.25 29.98 -17.02
CA LYS A 93 8.09 29.77 -17.89
C LYS A 93 7.31 31.03 -18.19
N TYR A 94 7.27 31.38 -19.47
CA TYR A 94 6.55 32.55 -20.00
C TYR A 94 5.03 32.40 -20.00
N TRP A 95 4.51 31.17 -19.98
CA TRP A 95 3.06 30.91 -20.01
C TRP A 95 2.40 31.02 -18.62
N MET A 96 3.20 31.08 -17.54
CA MET A 96 2.73 31.32 -16.18
C MET A 96 2.96 32.79 -15.82
N ASP A 97 2.05 33.40 -15.06
CA ASP A 97 2.34 34.69 -14.41
C ASP A 97 3.27 34.50 -13.19
N GLU A 98 3.79 35.60 -12.66
CA GLU A 98 4.73 35.58 -11.53
C GLU A 98 4.12 35.01 -10.25
N ALA A 99 2.88 35.37 -9.91
CA ALA A 99 2.22 34.88 -8.71
C ALA A 99 2.04 33.35 -8.75
N THR A 100 1.67 32.82 -9.92
CA THR A 100 1.53 31.37 -10.16
C THR A 100 2.89 30.66 -10.06
N ARG A 101 3.98 31.25 -10.58
CA ARG A 101 5.34 30.69 -10.45
C ARG A 101 5.78 30.58 -8.99
N MET A 102 5.56 31.62 -8.20
CA MET A 102 5.90 31.62 -6.76
C MET A 102 5.10 30.54 -6.00
N LYS A 103 3.81 30.38 -6.30
CA LYS A 103 3.00 29.31 -5.68
C LYS A 103 3.41 27.91 -6.11
N ALA A 104 3.85 27.74 -7.35
CA ALA A 104 4.39 26.46 -7.81
C ALA A 104 5.71 26.13 -7.09
N GLU A 105 6.59 27.11 -6.87
CA GLU A 105 7.81 26.94 -6.09
C GLU A 105 7.52 26.53 -4.64
N GLU A 106 6.63 27.27 -3.96
CA GLU A 106 6.18 26.93 -2.59
C GLU A 106 5.67 25.49 -2.50
N LYS A 107 4.92 25.03 -3.52
CA LYS A 107 4.40 23.67 -3.60
C LYS A 107 5.51 22.63 -3.77
N VAL A 108 6.55 22.93 -4.54
CA VAL A 108 7.69 22.02 -4.75
C VAL A 108 8.49 21.88 -3.45
N ASP A 109 8.73 22.98 -2.74
CA ASP A 109 9.43 22.99 -1.46
C ASP A 109 8.65 22.23 -0.36
N ALA A 110 7.32 22.23 -0.44
CA ALA A 110 6.46 21.50 0.49
C ALA A 110 6.33 19.99 0.21
N ILE A 111 6.89 19.46 -0.89
CA ILE A 111 6.88 18.02 -1.19
C ILE A 111 7.65 17.25 -0.11
N ILE A 112 6.97 16.33 0.56
CA ILE A 112 7.56 15.40 1.52
C ILE A 112 8.09 14.18 0.78
N ASP A 113 9.39 13.95 0.87
CA ASP A 113 10.05 12.80 0.25
C ASP A 113 9.93 11.56 1.12
N LYS A 114 9.52 10.44 0.53
CA LYS A 114 9.46 9.13 1.18
C LYS A 114 10.28 8.14 0.36
N ILE A 115 11.45 7.79 0.89
CA ILE A 115 12.46 7.04 0.16
C ILE A 115 12.59 5.67 0.79
N SER A 116 12.39 4.63 -0.02
CA SER A 116 12.55 3.21 0.33
C SER A 116 11.57 2.71 1.42
N TYR A 117 11.76 3.08 2.69
CA TYR A 117 10.97 2.56 3.81
C TYR A 117 10.84 3.53 5.00
N PRO A 118 9.79 3.41 5.84
CA PRO A 118 9.72 4.11 7.11
C PRO A 118 10.74 3.54 8.10
N SER A 119 11.63 4.35 8.66
CA SER A 119 12.65 3.91 9.63
C SER A 119 12.08 3.14 10.83
N LYS A 120 10.87 3.51 11.29
CA LYS A 120 10.17 2.84 12.42
C LYS A 120 9.92 1.35 12.22
N ILE A 121 9.87 0.83 10.98
CA ILE A 121 9.66 -0.60 10.75
C ILE A 121 10.87 -1.45 11.16
N LEU A 122 12.05 -0.84 11.33
CA LEU A 122 13.23 -1.54 11.82
C LEU A 122 13.20 -1.74 13.34
N ASN A 123 12.27 -1.09 14.04
CA ASN A 123 12.03 -1.28 15.46
C ASN A 123 10.99 -2.39 15.68
N ASN A 124 11.43 -3.51 16.28
CA ASN A 124 10.54 -4.65 16.56
C ASN A 124 9.38 -4.27 17.48
N THR A 125 9.58 -3.40 18.48
CA THR A 125 8.50 -2.94 19.38
C THR A 125 7.39 -2.22 18.61
N PHE A 126 7.74 -1.44 17.58
CA PHE A 126 6.74 -0.80 16.72
C PHE A 126 5.96 -1.86 15.92
N LEU A 127 6.64 -2.85 15.34
CA LEU A 127 5.99 -3.91 14.58
C LEU A 127 5.05 -4.74 15.46
N ASP A 128 5.50 -5.14 16.65
CA ASP A 128 4.72 -5.95 17.59
C ASP A 128 3.45 -5.20 18.01
N SER A 129 3.57 -3.91 18.36
CA SER A 129 2.42 -3.07 18.69
C SER A 129 1.47 -2.87 17.50
N TYR A 130 2.01 -2.64 16.30
CA TYR A 130 1.20 -2.44 15.10
C TYR A 130 0.38 -3.68 14.74
N TYR A 131 0.93 -4.88 14.96
CA TYR A 131 0.28 -6.15 14.64
C TYR A 131 -0.37 -6.85 15.85
N GLU A 132 -0.46 -6.20 17.01
CA GLU A 132 -0.95 -6.81 18.26
C GLU A 132 -2.35 -7.46 18.12
N SER A 133 -3.24 -6.85 17.34
CA SER A 133 -4.59 -7.36 17.12
C SER A 133 -4.75 -8.31 15.92
N LEU A 134 -3.65 -8.66 15.25
CA LEU A 134 -3.63 -9.59 14.13
C LEU A 134 -3.23 -11.00 14.65
N SER A 135 -4.19 -11.91 14.69
CA SER A 135 -3.95 -13.31 15.07
C SER A 135 -3.77 -14.19 13.82
N ILE A 136 -2.66 -14.92 13.75
CA ILE A 136 -2.30 -15.80 12.63
C ILE A 136 -1.87 -17.16 13.19
N THR A 137 -2.31 -18.24 12.55
CA THR A 137 -1.95 -19.63 12.88
C THR A 137 -1.30 -20.31 11.66
N SER A 138 -0.47 -21.32 11.87
CA SER A 138 0.20 -22.02 10.75
C SER A 138 -0.74 -22.91 9.93
N ASN A 139 -1.85 -23.35 10.52
CA ASN A 139 -2.64 -24.47 9.99
C ASN A 139 -4.03 -24.06 9.47
N ASP A 140 -4.45 -22.81 9.63
CA ASP A 140 -5.76 -22.33 9.19
C ASP A 140 -5.67 -21.05 8.36
N TRP A 141 -5.55 -21.23 7.04
CA TRP A 141 -5.50 -20.14 6.08
C TRP A 141 -6.77 -19.29 6.05
N MET A 142 -7.94 -19.91 6.17
CA MET A 142 -9.22 -19.19 6.09
C MET A 142 -9.40 -18.27 7.30
N SER A 143 -9.11 -18.77 8.50
CA SER A 143 -9.13 -17.96 9.70
C SER A 143 -8.11 -16.82 9.65
N ASN A 144 -6.91 -17.06 9.11
CA ASN A 144 -5.90 -16.01 8.91
C ASN A 144 -6.39 -14.91 7.97
N LEU A 145 -7.06 -15.28 6.88
CA LEU A 145 -7.63 -14.32 5.93
C LEU A 145 -8.72 -13.47 6.59
N ILE A 146 -9.64 -14.09 7.35
CA ILE A 146 -10.68 -13.38 8.09
C ILE A 146 -10.06 -12.46 9.14
N SER A 147 -9.05 -12.93 9.87
CA SER A 147 -8.28 -12.16 10.85
C SER A 147 -7.64 -10.92 10.21
N TRP A 148 -6.98 -11.09 9.06
CA TRP A 148 -6.43 -9.98 8.29
C TRP A 148 -7.51 -8.98 7.84
N ARG A 149 -8.64 -9.45 7.31
CA ARG A 149 -9.74 -8.56 6.90
C ARG A 149 -10.29 -7.75 8.08
N ARG A 150 -10.45 -8.38 9.24
CA ARG A 150 -10.87 -7.69 10.49
C ARG A 150 -9.85 -6.65 10.93
N PHE A 151 -8.56 -7.00 10.94
CA PHE A 151 -7.48 -6.09 11.26
C PHE A 151 -7.46 -4.88 10.32
N SER A 152 -7.56 -5.11 9.00
CA SER A 152 -7.60 -4.05 7.99
C SER A 152 -8.79 -3.12 8.17
N LEU A 153 -9.98 -3.68 8.45
CA LEU A 153 -11.18 -2.89 8.70
C LEU A 153 -11.05 -2.06 9.98
N LYS A 154 -10.54 -2.65 11.06
CA LYS A 154 -10.31 -1.96 12.33
C LYS A 154 -9.37 -0.76 12.15
N ASN A 155 -8.25 -0.93 11.45
CA ASN A 155 -7.32 0.16 11.17
C ASN A 155 -7.95 1.22 10.28
N MET A 156 -8.69 0.83 9.23
CA MET A 156 -9.40 1.77 8.37
C MET A 156 -10.41 2.61 9.16
N ILE A 157 -11.17 2.01 10.08
CA ILE A 157 -12.12 2.72 10.93
C ILE A 157 -11.40 3.65 11.92
N ALA A 158 -10.29 3.21 12.51
CA ALA A 158 -9.48 4.04 13.40
C ALA A 158 -8.89 5.26 12.66
N ASP A 159 -8.47 5.07 11.41
CA ASP A 159 -7.94 6.13 10.56
C ASP A 159 -9.00 7.19 10.21
N LEU A 160 -10.29 6.81 10.09
CA LEU A 160 -11.39 7.77 9.82
C LEU A 160 -11.53 8.85 10.90
N SER A 161 -11.29 8.47 12.17
CA SER A 161 -11.36 9.38 13.31
C SER A 161 -10.04 10.09 13.59
N SER A 162 -8.98 9.79 12.84
CA SER A 162 -7.63 10.29 13.08
C SER A 162 -7.29 11.48 12.17
N VAL A 163 -6.45 12.39 12.67
CA VAL A 163 -5.92 13.47 11.83
C VAL A 163 -4.95 12.87 10.80
N PRO A 164 -5.07 13.18 9.49
CA PRO A 164 -4.19 12.64 8.47
C PRO A 164 -2.71 12.96 8.73
N ASP A 165 -1.93 11.94 9.05
CA ASP A 165 -0.48 12.09 9.24
C ASP A 165 0.25 12.04 7.90
N ARG A 166 0.52 13.21 7.33
CA ARG A 166 1.28 13.34 6.08
C ARG A 166 2.71 12.79 6.20
N LYS A 167 3.35 12.92 7.36
CA LYS A 167 4.78 12.63 7.56
C LYS A 167 5.03 11.14 7.75
N SER A 168 4.34 10.48 8.69
CA SER A 168 4.69 9.10 9.06
C SER A 168 3.88 8.01 8.35
N SER A 169 2.73 8.31 7.72
CA SER A 169 1.93 7.28 7.05
C SER A 169 2.31 7.09 5.58
N TRP A 170 2.48 5.84 5.15
CA TRP A 170 2.93 5.47 3.81
C TRP A 170 1.78 4.97 2.96
N LEU A 171 1.79 5.28 1.65
CA LEU A 171 0.72 4.88 0.73
C LEU A 171 0.75 3.38 0.40
N ARG A 172 1.96 2.81 0.42
CA ARG A 172 2.23 1.41 0.06
C ARG A 172 3.27 0.82 1.00
N PRO A 173 3.25 -0.52 1.19
CA PRO A 173 4.35 -1.25 1.80
C PRO A 173 5.70 -1.00 1.10
N PRO A 174 6.83 -1.07 1.82
CA PRO A 174 8.16 -0.88 1.25
C PRO A 174 8.52 -1.84 0.11
N VAL A 175 8.02 -3.09 0.16
CA VAL A 175 8.28 -4.09 -0.88
C VAL A 175 7.29 -3.91 -2.03
N THR A 176 7.37 -2.77 -2.71
CA THR A 176 6.56 -2.43 -3.88
C THR A 176 7.47 -1.89 -4.98
N VAL A 177 7.51 -2.54 -6.13
CA VAL A 177 8.23 -2.03 -7.31
C VAL A 177 7.36 -0.99 -8.02
N ASN A 178 7.31 0.23 -7.45
CA ASN A 178 6.56 1.36 -8.01
C ASN A 178 7.01 2.69 -7.36
N ALA A 179 6.54 3.81 -7.92
CA ALA A 179 6.67 5.14 -7.34
C ALA A 179 5.32 5.88 -7.40
N HIS A 180 5.04 6.75 -6.43
CA HIS A 180 3.73 7.40 -6.29
C HIS A 180 3.84 8.86 -5.86
N TYR A 181 2.87 9.68 -6.28
CA TYR A 181 2.61 11.02 -5.77
C TYR A 181 1.17 11.08 -5.23
N SER A 182 0.96 11.79 -4.12
CA SER A 182 -0.37 11.95 -3.52
C SER A 182 -0.75 13.43 -3.43
N PRO A 183 -1.67 13.93 -4.28
CA PRO A 183 -2.09 15.33 -4.26
C PRO A 183 -2.69 15.77 -2.93
N THR A 184 -3.42 14.91 -2.21
CA THR A 184 -3.97 15.25 -0.88
C THR A 184 -2.91 15.35 0.21
N ARG A 185 -1.69 14.87 -0.07
CA ARG A 185 -0.52 14.96 0.81
C ARG A 185 0.52 15.95 0.28
N ASN A 186 0.24 16.62 -0.86
CA ASN A 186 0.83 17.86 -1.35
C ASN A 186 -0.03 18.53 -2.45
#